data_AF-A0A7X0JP37-F1
#
_entry.id   AF-A0A7X0JP37-F1
#
_cell.length_a   1.000
_cell.length_b   1.000
_cell.length_c   1.000
_cell.angle_alpha   90.00
_cell.angle_beta   90.00
_cell.angle_gamma   90.00
#
_symmetry.space_group_name_H-M   'P 1'
#
loop_
_entity.id
_entity.type
_entity.pdbx_description
1 polymer ?
#
loop_
_entity_poly.entity_id
_entity_poly.type
_entity_poly.pdbx_seq_one_letter_code
_entity_poly.pdbx_strand_id
1 'polypeptide(L)'
;MSAPAYISFEQSLAGFDNIAAAVPPISKEELNARIAKLQGLMRDGGVKAVFLDTSTSLTYFTAMTLGASERMHGAIIPSRGAPIYISPAFEEPKTQTLITIPGEIAVWEEHEDPALLVADLICSLAADGDILAFDPATPFAFSSPITTHLGDRLTVTGAKDLIAQCRQIKSANEIAIIQAAMTASLRVHKAVWEGLYEGVKTTEVTDFIAAAHAKLGMKHIFAAAQFGEATAYPHGVPYAQTLKAGDMVLIDLGAHIHRYCSDITRTYVFGEPTERQREIWSLEQKAHRAAFDAAKIGIACEEVDFAARKVLTDAGYGPDYQVPGLPHRTGHGLGMDMHEDPYIVRGNKTPLAPGMVFSDEPMLALYGECGVRLEDIIYMTEEGPAFFTQPSSSLERPFD
;
A
#
# COMPACT_ATOMS: atom_id res chain seq x y z
N MET A 1 8.78 -9.62 29.84
CA MET A 1 7.68 -10.57 30.11
C MET A 1 7.02 -11.02 28.81
N SER A 2 6.56 -12.27 28.74
CA SER A 2 5.58 -12.72 27.73
C SER A 2 4.25 -11.98 27.89
N ALA A 3 3.32 -12.11 26.93
CA ALA A 3 1.96 -11.61 27.08
C ALA A 3 1.35 -12.01 28.45
N PRO A 4 0.50 -11.18 29.08
CA PRO A 4 -0.05 -11.43 30.41
C PRO A 4 -0.76 -12.77 30.54
N ALA A 5 -1.34 -13.25 29.43
CA ALA A 5 -1.92 -14.57 29.29
C ALA A 5 -1.59 -15.12 27.90
N TYR A 6 -1.13 -16.37 27.83
CA TYR A 6 -0.95 -17.08 26.58
C TYR A 6 -2.31 -17.53 26.03
N ILE A 7 -2.57 -17.22 24.76
CA ILE A 7 -3.75 -17.67 24.01
C ILE A 7 -3.24 -18.34 22.74
N SER A 8 -3.57 -19.62 22.53
CA SER A 8 -3.04 -20.31 21.35
C SER A 8 -3.57 -19.70 20.05
N PHE A 9 -2.82 -19.88 18.96
CA PHE A 9 -3.27 -19.48 17.63
C PHE A 9 -4.62 -20.11 17.25
N GLU A 10 -4.86 -21.37 17.62
CA GLU A 10 -6.16 -22.04 17.40
C GLU A 10 -7.30 -21.35 18.16
N GLN A 11 -7.09 -21.02 19.44
CA GLN A 11 -8.08 -20.31 20.25
C GLN A 11 -8.38 -18.92 19.68
N SER A 12 -7.34 -18.19 19.27
CA SER A 12 -7.48 -16.87 18.65
C SER A 12 -8.25 -16.93 17.33
N LEU A 13 -7.93 -17.91 16.45
CA LEU A 13 -8.64 -18.12 15.19
C LEU A 13 -10.13 -18.42 15.40
N ALA A 14 -10.49 -19.16 16.46
CA ALA A 14 -11.88 -19.45 16.79
C ALA A 14 -12.67 -18.21 17.25
N GLY A 15 -11.98 -17.17 17.74
CA GLY A 15 -12.58 -15.91 18.19
C GLY A 15 -12.61 -14.80 17.13
N PHE A 16 -12.09 -15.03 15.93
CA PHE A 16 -12.17 -14.04 14.84
C PHE A 16 -13.49 -14.17 14.07
N ASP A 17 -14.18 -13.04 13.95
CA ASP A 17 -15.37 -12.88 13.12
C ASP A 17 -15.04 -12.13 11.82
N ASN A 18 -15.80 -12.41 10.76
CA ASN A 18 -15.65 -11.72 9.48
C ASN A 18 -16.12 -10.26 9.60
N ILE A 19 -15.17 -9.35 9.83
CA ILE A 19 -15.47 -7.92 9.93
C ILE A 19 -15.60 -7.25 8.57
N ALA A 20 -14.94 -7.79 7.54
CA ALA A 20 -14.95 -7.21 6.20
C ALA A 20 -16.36 -7.21 5.58
N ALA A 21 -17.22 -8.17 5.98
CA ALA A 21 -18.61 -8.26 5.54
C ALA A 21 -19.46 -7.02 5.90
N ALA A 22 -19.07 -6.25 6.93
CA ALA A 22 -19.78 -5.04 7.35
C ALA A 22 -19.26 -3.76 6.68
N VAL A 23 -18.16 -3.83 5.93
CA VAL A 23 -17.54 -2.67 5.29
C VAL A 23 -18.14 -2.49 3.90
N PRO A 24 -18.80 -1.36 3.58
CA PRO A 24 -19.33 -1.13 2.25
C PRO A 24 -18.20 -0.89 1.24
N PRO A 25 -18.35 -1.33 -0.03
CA PRO A 25 -17.42 -0.96 -1.09
C PRO A 25 -17.61 0.50 -1.49
N ILE A 26 -16.68 1.03 -2.29
CA ILE A 26 -16.81 2.35 -2.91
C ILE A 26 -18.07 2.40 -3.78
N SER A 27 -18.85 3.48 -3.61
CA SER A 27 -20.11 3.68 -4.33
C SER A 27 -19.90 3.99 -5.81
N LYS A 28 -20.92 3.73 -6.63
CA LYS A 28 -20.91 4.08 -8.05
C LYS A 28 -20.80 5.60 -8.26
N GLU A 29 -21.40 6.39 -7.38
CA GLU A 29 -21.34 7.84 -7.37
C GLU A 29 -19.90 8.33 -7.19
N GLU A 30 -19.16 7.74 -6.26
CA GLU A 30 -17.75 8.08 -6.04
C GLU A 30 -16.85 7.64 -7.19
N LEU A 31 -17.08 6.45 -7.77
CA LEU A 31 -16.35 6.00 -8.97
C LEU A 31 -16.55 6.97 -10.14
N ASN A 32 -17.78 7.44 -10.38
CA ASN A 32 -18.06 8.47 -11.38
C ASN A 32 -17.33 9.78 -11.07
N ALA A 33 -17.27 10.20 -9.80
CA ALA A 33 -16.54 11.39 -9.39
C ALA A 33 -15.01 11.25 -9.64
N ARG A 34 -14.44 10.06 -9.42
CA ARG A 34 -13.03 9.77 -9.74
C ARG A 34 -12.75 9.90 -11.23
N ILE A 35 -13.60 9.31 -12.08
CA ILE A 35 -13.48 9.44 -13.54
C ILE A 35 -13.62 10.90 -13.96
N ALA A 36 -14.60 11.64 -13.42
CA ALA A 36 -14.80 13.05 -13.73
C ALA A 36 -13.59 13.92 -13.33
N LYS A 37 -12.96 13.62 -12.18
CA LYS A 37 -11.72 14.27 -11.73
C LYS A 37 -10.58 14.00 -12.70
N LEU A 38 -10.34 12.73 -13.06
CA LEU A 38 -9.31 12.35 -14.03
C LEU A 38 -9.54 13.05 -15.37
N GLN A 39 -10.77 13.02 -15.89
CA GLN A 39 -11.14 13.69 -17.13
C GLN A 39 -10.93 15.21 -17.09
N GLY A 40 -11.16 15.84 -15.94
CA GLY A 40 -10.82 17.26 -15.72
C GLY A 40 -9.33 17.51 -15.90
N LEU A 41 -8.49 16.78 -15.17
CA LEU A 41 -7.04 16.88 -15.24
C LEU A 41 -6.51 16.59 -16.65
N MET A 42 -7.10 15.60 -17.33
CA MET A 42 -6.76 15.26 -18.70
C MET A 42 -7.00 16.42 -19.66
N ARG A 43 -8.17 17.08 -19.58
CA ARG A 43 -8.48 18.24 -20.44
C ARG A 43 -7.54 19.42 -20.17
N ASP A 44 -7.23 19.68 -18.90
CA ASP A 44 -6.30 20.75 -18.52
C ASP A 44 -4.87 20.48 -19.04
N GLY A 45 -4.50 19.21 -19.15
CA GLY A 45 -3.19 18.76 -19.66
C GLY A 45 -3.14 18.38 -21.14
N GLY A 46 -4.21 18.60 -21.92
CA GLY A 46 -4.27 18.20 -23.35
C GLY A 46 -4.27 16.68 -23.60
N VAL A 47 -4.57 15.87 -22.58
CA VAL A 47 -4.61 14.41 -22.68
C VAL A 47 -5.95 13.96 -23.24
N LYS A 48 -5.91 13.29 -24.40
CA LYS A 48 -7.06 12.73 -25.10
C LYS A 48 -7.63 11.50 -24.41
N ALA A 49 -6.76 10.59 -23.99
CA ALA A 49 -7.14 9.34 -23.36
C ALA A 49 -6.07 8.86 -22.39
N VAL A 50 -6.51 8.15 -21.35
CA VAL A 50 -5.66 7.35 -20.48
C VAL A 50 -5.97 5.87 -20.73
N PHE A 51 -4.96 5.06 -21.03
CA PHE A 51 -5.10 3.61 -21.07
C PHE A 51 -4.74 3.01 -19.71
N LEU A 52 -5.70 2.29 -19.12
CA LEU A 52 -5.54 1.55 -17.87
C LEU A 52 -5.53 0.06 -18.21
N ASP A 53 -4.41 -0.61 -17.97
CA ASP A 53 -4.35 -2.07 -18.06
C ASP A 53 -5.06 -2.71 -16.84
N THR A 54 -4.99 -4.03 -16.66
CA THR A 54 -5.41 -4.81 -15.48
C THR A 54 -4.66 -4.45 -14.18
N SER A 55 -4.58 -3.16 -13.88
CA SER A 55 -3.86 -2.54 -12.78
C SER A 55 -4.80 -2.13 -11.65
N THR A 56 -4.21 -1.72 -10.53
CA THR A 56 -4.92 -1.09 -9.43
C THR A 56 -5.64 0.20 -9.87
N SER A 57 -5.10 0.93 -10.86
CA SER A 57 -5.76 2.14 -11.39
C SER A 57 -7.08 1.80 -12.11
N LEU A 58 -7.13 0.71 -12.89
CA LEU A 58 -8.38 0.22 -13.48
C LEU A 58 -9.43 -0.03 -12.39
N THR A 59 -9.03 -0.73 -11.32
CA THR A 59 -9.91 -0.99 -10.17
C THR A 59 -10.32 0.31 -9.47
N TYR A 60 -9.40 1.25 -9.27
CA TYR A 60 -9.68 2.53 -8.61
C TYR A 60 -10.74 3.37 -9.35
N PHE A 61 -10.69 3.42 -10.68
CA PHE A 61 -11.61 4.23 -11.49
C PHE A 61 -12.92 3.51 -11.81
N THR A 62 -12.91 2.18 -11.96
CA THR A 62 -14.05 1.45 -12.53
C THR A 62 -14.62 0.35 -11.65
N ALA A 63 -13.97 0.04 -10.52
CA ALA A 63 -14.16 -1.16 -9.70
C ALA A 63 -13.90 -2.49 -10.42
N MET A 64 -13.57 -2.50 -11.72
CA MET A 64 -13.21 -3.71 -12.46
C MET A 64 -11.89 -4.25 -11.93
N THR A 65 -11.90 -5.54 -11.59
CA THR A 65 -10.74 -6.25 -11.08
C THR A 65 -10.47 -7.48 -11.94
N LEU A 66 -9.30 -7.51 -12.56
CA LEU A 66 -8.80 -8.62 -13.38
C LEU A 66 -7.38 -8.97 -12.93
N GLY A 67 -6.98 -10.22 -13.17
CA GLY A 67 -5.58 -10.61 -13.02
C GLY A 67 -4.79 -10.26 -14.27
N ALA A 68 -3.54 -9.84 -14.10
CA ALA A 68 -2.63 -9.65 -15.23
C ALA A 68 -2.44 -10.98 -15.99
N SER A 69 -2.38 -10.88 -17.32
CA SER A 69 -2.14 -12.00 -18.23
C SER A 69 -1.41 -11.52 -19.48
N GLU A 70 -1.05 -12.44 -20.36
CA GLU A 70 -0.56 -12.15 -21.71
C GLU A 70 -1.63 -11.55 -22.63
N ARG A 71 -2.92 -11.68 -22.28
CA ARG A 71 -4.04 -11.16 -23.07
C ARG A 71 -4.43 -9.76 -22.63
N MET A 72 -4.45 -8.84 -23.59
CA MET A 72 -4.83 -7.45 -23.34
C MET A 72 -6.28 -7.35 -22.88
N HIS A 73 -6.44 -6.91 -21.64
CA HIS A 73 -7.67 -6.37 -21.10
C HIS A 73 -7.39 -4.93 -20.64
N GLY A 74 -8.43 -4.19 -20.28
CA GLY A 74 -8.23 -2.88 -19.68
C GLY A 74 -9.39 -1.94 -19.93
N ALA A 75 -9.14 -0.65 -19.73
CA ALA A 75 -10.07 0.40 -20.10
C ALA A 75 -9.34 1.61 -20.70
N ILE A 76 -9.94 2.17 -21.74
CA ILE A 76 -9.62 3.51 -22.24
C ILE A 76 -10.55 4.47 -21.50
N ILE A 77 -9.98 5.40 -20.74
CA ILE A 77 -10.71 6.54 -20.18
C ILE A 77 -10.51 7.72 -21.13
N PRO A 78 -11.53 8.14 -21.90
CA PRO A 78 -11.42 9.33 -22.75
C PRO A 78 -11.52 10.60 -21.91
N SER A 79 -10.98 11.73 -22.39
CA SER A 79 -11.07 13.04 -21.71
C SER A 79 -12.50 13.59 -21.60
N ARG A 80 -13.42 13.02 -22.39
CA ARG A 80 -14.87 13.24 -22.37
C ARG A 80 -15.58 11.96 -22.81
N GLY A 81 -16.67 11.62 -22.12
CA GLY A 81 -17.50 10.46 -22.44
C GLY A 81 -17.30 9.30 -21.48
N ALA A 82 -17.94 8.16 -21.80
CA ALA A 82 -17.86 6.95 -20.99
C ALA A 82 -16.55 6.17 -21.25
N PRO A 83 -16.09 5.35 -20.30
CA PRO A 83 -15.01 4.39 -20.54
C PRO A 83 -15.31 3.43 -21.71
N ILE A 84 -14.26 2.93 -22.35
CA ILE A 84 -14.32 1.80 -23.28
C ILE A 84 -13.48 0.68 -22.69
N TYR A 85 -14.08 -0.48 -22.43
CA TYR A 85 -13.41 -1.66 -21.90
C TYR A 85 -12.84 -2.51 -23.03
N ILE A 86 -11.62 -3.02 -22.84
CA ILE A 86 -10.95 -3.91 -23.79
C ILE A 86 -11.02 -5.34 -23.26
N SER A 87 -11.45 -6.28 -24.08
CA SER A 87 -11.59 -7.70 -23.71
C SER A 87 -11.29 -8.62 -24.89
N PRO A 88 -10.66 -9.78 -24.70
CA PRO A 88 -10.77 -10.88 -25.65
C PRO A 88 -12.25 -11.19 -25.89
N ALA A 89 -12.63 -11.49 -27.13
CA ALA A 89 -14.03 -11.71 -27.51
C ALA A 89 -14.68 -12.84 -26.71
N PHE A 90 -13.96 -13.95 -26.48
CA PHE A 90 -14.47 -15.06 -25.68
C PHE A 90 -14.68 -14.72 -24.19
N GLU A 91 -14.05 -13.65 -23.68
CA GLU A 91 -14.23 -13.16 -22.31
C GLU A 91 -15.26 -12.04 -22.18
N GLU A 92 -15.85 -11.54 -23.28
CA GLU A 92 -16.85 -10.46 -23.24
C GLU A 92 -17.99 -10.72 -22.23
N PRO A 93 -18.60 -11.93 -22.15
CA PRO A 93 -19.64 -12.20 -21.17
C PRO A 93 -19.15 -12.07 -19.72
N LYS A 94 -17.90 -12.44 -19.44
CA LYS A 94 -17.28 -12.27 -18.12
C LYS A 94 -17.01 -10.79 -17.86
N THR A 95 -16.43 -10.06 -18.81
CA THR A 95 -16.17 -8.62 -18.72
C THR A 95 -17.46 -7.85 -18.39
N GLN A 96 -18.58 -8.19 -19.03
CA GLN A 96 -19.89 -7.60 -18.77
C GLN A 96 -20.35 -7.75 -17.30
N THR A 97 -20.00 -8.85 -16.62
CA THR A 97 -20.32 -9.06 -15.20
C THR A 97 -19.47 -8.22 -14.23
N LEU A 98 -18.33 -7.71 -14.69
CA LEU A 98 -17.39 -6.92 -13.90
C LEU A 98 -17.61 -5.41 -14.03
N ILE A 99 -18.43 -4.98 -15.00
CA ILE A 99 -18.70 -3.56 -15.26
C ILE A 99 -19.60 -2.97 -14.17
N THR A 100 -19.03 -2.03 -13.41
CA THR A 100 -19.78 -1.18 -12.45
C THR A 100 -20.10 0.19 -13.05
N ILE A 101 -19.15 0.78 -13.78
CA ILE A 101 -19.32 2.03 -14.53
C ILE A 101 -19.74 1.70 -15.97
N PRO A 102 -20.92 2.12 -16.45
CA PRO A 102 -21.34 1.86 -17.82
C PRO A 102 -20.32 2.37 -18.86
N GLY A 103 -20.02 1.53 -19.83
CA GLY A 103 -19.10 1.79 -20.94
C GLY A 103 -19.27 0.74 -22.03
N GLU A 104 -18.75 1.01 -23.22
CA GLU A 104 -18.72 0.05 -24.32
C GLU A 104 -17.66 -1.03 -24.05
N ILE A 105 -17.85 -2.25 -24.57
CA ILE A 105 -16.81 -3.28 -24.60
C ILE A 105 -16.34 -3.42 -26.05
N ALA A 106 -15.08 -3.08 -26.29
CA ALA A 106 -14.41 -3.37 -27.55
C ALA A 106 -13.69 -4.71 -27.43
N VAL A 107 -14.02 -5.62 -28.34
CA VAL A 107 -13.49 -6.99 -28.34
C VAL A 107 -12.47 -7.21 -29.44
N TRP A 108 -11.57 -8.16 -29.20
CA TRP A 108 -10.63 -8.67 -30.19
C TRP A 108 -10.60 -10.21 -30.15
N GLU A 109 -10.49 -10.84 -31.31
CA GLU A 109 -10.36 -12.30 -31.45
C GLU A 109 -8.91 -12.76 -31.23
N GLU A 110 -8.68 -14.01 -30.82
CA GLU A 110 -7.34 -14.54 -30.44
C GLU A 110 -6.23 -14.37 -31.51
N HIS A 111 -6.60 -14.14 -32.77
CA HIS A 111 -5.67 -13.95 -33.89
C HIS A 111 -5.52 -12.49 -34.34
N GLU A 112 -6.33 -11.59 -33.79
CA GLU A 112 -6.30 -10.17 -34.08
C GLU A 112 -5.24 -9.45 -33.24
N ASP A 113 -4.89 -8.24 -33.67
CA ASP A 113 -3.96 -7.39 -32.93
C ASP A 113 -4.73 -6.45 -32.00
N PRO A 114 -4.78 -6.71 -30.68
CA PRO A 114 -5.46 -5.84 -29.73
C PRO A 114 -4.84 -4.45 -29.62
N ALA A 115 -3.54 -4.31 -29.91
CA ALA A 115 -2.88 -3.01 -29.86
C ALA A 115 -3.34 -2.10 -31.01
N LEU A 116 -3.59 -2.68 -32.20
CA LEU A 116 -4.16 -1.96 -33.32
C LEU A 116 -5.59 -1.49 -33.00
N LEU A 117 -6.42 -2.38 -32.43
CA LEU A 117 -7.77 -2.03 -31.97
C LEU A 117 -7.74 -0.83 -31.02
N VAL A 118 -6.91 -0.88 -29.98
CA VAL A 118 -6.78 0.21 -29.00
C VAL A 118 -6.32 1.51 -29.65
N ALA A 119 -5.31 1.46 -30.53
CA ALA A 119 -4.80 2.64 -31.22
C ALA A 119 -5.87 3.30 -32.10
N ASP A 120 -6.65 2.51 -32.86
CA ASP A 120 -7.68 3.03 -33.75
C ASP A 120 -8.91 3.57 -32.99
N LEU A 121 -9.30 2.91 -31.89
CA LEU A 121 -10.30 3.44 -30.97
C LEU A 121 -9.89 4.81 -30.45
N ILE A 122 -8.68 4.94 -29.91
CA ILE A 122 -8.19 6.21 -29.34
C ILE A 122 -8.11 7.31 -30.40
N CYS A 123 -7.67 6.99 -31.62
CA CYS A 123 -7.63 7.95 -32.72
C CYS A 123 -9.02 8.46 -33.09
N SER A 124 -10.02 7.58 -33.13
CA SER A 124 -11.40 7.89 -33.52
C SER A 124 -12.27 8.50 -32.42
N LEU A 125 -11.80 8.51 -31.16
CA LEU A 125 -12.51 9.13 -30.04
C LEU A 125 -12.90 10.58 -30.32
N ALA A 126 -14.18 10.89 -30.09
CA ALA A 126 -14.69 12.25 -29.98
C ALA A 126 -14.37 12.86 -28.59
N ALA A 127 -13.07 13.00 -28.30
CA ALA A 127 -12.53 13.50 -27.05
C ALA A 127 -11.52 14.64 -27.31
N ASP A 128 -11.36 15.52 -26.31
CA ASP A 128 -10.49 16.70 -26.37
C ASP A 128 -9.02 16.30 -26.13
N GLY A 129 -8.06 16.88 -26.85
CA GLY A 129 -6.61 16.65 -26.66
C GLY A 129 -5.95 15.82 -27.77
N ASP A 130 -4.63 15.71 -27.72
CA ASP A 130 -3.78 15.02 -28.71
C ASP A 130 -2.72 14.09 -28.07
N ILE A 131 -2.86 13.83 -26.78
CA ILE A 131 -1.95 12.96 -26.01
C ILE A 131 -2.66 11.66 -25.56
N LEU A 132 -2.03 10.50 -25.76
CA LEU A 132 -2.33 9.26 -25.03
C LEU A 132 -1.39 9.16 -23.82
N ALA A 133 -1.95 8.96 -22.63
CA ALA A 133 -1.18 8.66 -21.44
C ALA A 133 -1.37 7.19 -21.00
N PHE A 134 -0.28 6.48 -20.76
CA PHE A 134 -0.34 5.11 -20.23
C PHE A 134 -0.25 5.10 -18.70
N ASP A 135 -1.07 4.28 -18.05
CA ASP A 135 -0.83 3.88 -16.66
C ASP A 135 0.62 3.36 -16.53
N PRO A 136 1.42 3.83 -15.53
CA PRO A 136 2.74 3.27 -15.26
C PRO A 136 2.79 1.75 -15.09
N ALA A 137 1.67 1.14 -14.67
CA ALA A 137 1.55 -0.32 -14.53
C ALA A 137 1.30 -1.05 -15.86
N THR A 138 1.01 -0.35 -16.95
CA THR A 138 0.81 -0.98 -18.26
C THR A 138 2.11 -1.65 -18.73
N PRO A 139 2.09 -2.97 -19.00
CA PRO A 139 3.25 -3.68 -19.50
C PRO A 139 3.82 -3.03 -20.76
N PHE A 140 5.15 -2.95 -20.84
CA PHE A 140 5.83 -2.45 -22.04
C PHE A 140 5.43 -3.24 -23.30
N ALA A 141 5.16 -4.54 -23.13
CA ALA A 141 4.68 -5.42 -24.19
C ALA A 141 3.32 -4.99 -24.79
N PHE A 142 2.51 -4.20 -24.07
CA PHE A 142 1.25 -3.65 -24.55
C PHE A 142 1.39 -2.19 -25.01
N SER A 143 2.07 -1.35 -24.23
CA SER A 143 2.23 0.07 -24.58
C SER A 143 3.09 0.29 -25.83
N SER A 144 4.12 -0.52 -26.06
CA SER A 144 5.01 -0.37 -27.24
C SER A 144 4.29 -0.64 -28.57
N PRO A 145 3.54 -1.75 -28.76
CA PRO A 145 2.76 -1.96 -29.98
C PRO A 145 1.67 -0.90 -30.20
N ILE A 146 0.95 -0.47 -29.13
CA ILE A 146 -0.06 0.59 -29.25
C ILE A 146 0.61 1.89 -29.74
N THR A 147 1.75 2.26 -29.14
CA THR A 147 2.53 3.44 -29.55
C THR A 147 2.98 3.34 -31.01
N THR A 148 3.41 2.15 -31.43
CA THR A 148 3.83 1.91 -32.82
C THR A 148 2.67 2.10 -33.79
N HIS A 149 1.49 1.57 -33.47
CA HIS A 149 0.30 1.72 -34.31
C HIS A 149 -0.18 3.16 -34.34
N LEU A 150 -0.16 3.89 -33.22
CA LEU A 150 -0.50 5.32 -33.19
C LEU A 150 0.37 6.13 -34.16
N GLY A 151 1.67 5.85 -34.23
CA GLY A 151 2.62 6.63 -35.01
C GLY A 151 2.58 8.11 -34.60
N ASP A 152 2.65 9.02 -35.56
CA ASP A 152 2.65 10.46 -35.30
C ASP A 152 1.23 11.06 -35.08
N ARG A 153 0.19 10.21 -34.98
CA ARG A 153 -1.21 10.66 -34.82
C ARG A 153 -1.47 11.29 -33.45
N LEU A 154 -0.76 10.84 -32.41
CA LEU A 154 -0.89 11.32 -31.03
C LEU A 154 0.48 11.31 -30.35
N THR A 155 0.67 12.21 -29.39
CA THR A 155 1.84 12.17 -28.50
C THR A 155 1.61 11.12 -27.41
N VAL A 156 2.63 10.36 -27.02
CA VAL A 156 2.55 9.36 -25.95
C VAL A 156 3.31 9.84 -24.71
N THR A 157 2.68 9.71 -23.54
CA THR A 157 3.25 10.06 -22.23
C THR A 157 2.86 9.02 -21.15
N GLY A 158 3.39 9.16 -19.94
CA GLY A 158 2.94 8.43 -18.76
C GLY A 158 1.84 9.18 -18.00
N ALA A 159 0.89 8.44 -17.43
CA ALA A 159 -0.22 8.96 -16.65
C ALA A 159 0.08 9.08 -15.14
N LYS A 160 1.34 8.89 -14.71
CA LYS A 160 1.73 8.85 -13.29
C LYS A 160 1.15 10.02 -12.49
N ASP A 161 1.43 11.25 -12.92
CA ASP A 161 1.04 12.44 -12.15
C ASP A 161 -0.47 12.68 -12.17
N LEU A 162 -1.18 12.30 -13.24
CA LEU A 162 -2.65 12.36 -13.30
C LEU A 162 -3.29 11.38 -12.33
N ILE A 163 -2.79 10.14 -12.32
CA ILE A 163 -3.26 9.07 -11.44
C ILE A 163 -2.94 9.39 -9.99
N ALA A 164 -1.72 9.86 -9.69
CA ALA A 164 -1.31 10.25 -8.35
C ALA A 164 -2.19 11.39 -7.82
N GLN A 165 -2.48 12.43 -8.62
CA GLN A 165 -3.40 13.50 -8.22
C GLN A 165 -4.82 13.01 -7.88
N CYS A 166 -5.26 11.90 -8.48
CA CYS A 166 -6.51 11.26 -8.13
C CYS A 166 -6.40 10.46 -6.84
N ARG A 167 -5.42 9.56 -6.75
CA ARG A 167 -5.30 8.52 -5.71
C ARG A 167 -4.61 8.96 -4.41
N GLN A 168 -3.73 9.96 -4.46
CA GLN A 168 -2.98 10.39 -3.28
C GLN A 168 -3.88 11.05 -2.22
N ILE A 169 -5.00 11.64 -2.63
CA ILE A 169 -5.97 12.29 -1.74
C ILE A 169 -7.17 11.35 -1.57
N LYS A 170 -7.22 10.67 -0.43
CA LYS A 170 -8.26 9.69 -0.11
C LYS A 170 -9.56 10.40 0.26
N SER A 171 -10.67 9.89 -0.25
CA SER A 171 -12.00 10.28 0.20
C SER A 171 -12.26 9.77 1.64
N ALA A 172 -13.30 10.29 2.28
CA ALA A 172 -13.73 9.80 3.58
C ALA A 172 -14.13 8.31 3.55
N ASN A 173 -14.66 7.82 2.43
CA ASN A 173 -15.01 6.40 2.27
C ASN A 173 -13.75 5.54 2.15
N GLU A 174 -12.73 6.00 1.44
CA GLU A 174 -11.44 5.31 1.34
C GLU A 174 -10.77 5.21 2.71
N ILE A 175 -10.70 6.32 3.45
CA ILE A 175 -10.18 6.36 4.82
C ILE A 175 -10.96 5.40 5.73
N ALA A 176 -12.29 5.35 5.64
CA ALA A 176 -13.09 4.44 6.45
C ALA A 176 -12.79 2.95 6.16
N ILE A 177 -12.55 2.57 4.90
CA ILE A 177 -12.16 1.20 4.54
C ILE A 177 -10.76 0.89 5.07
N ILE A 178 -9.80 1.79 4.90
CA ILE A 178 -8.43 1.64 5.44
C ILE A 178 -8.49 1.49 6.96
N GLN A 179 -9.25 2.34 7.66
CA GLN A 179 -9.44 2.24 9.11
C GLN A 179 -9.98 0.88 9.55
N ALA A 180 -10.95 0.32 8.82
CA ALA A 180 -11.46 -1.01 9.11
C ALA A 180 -10.38 -2.09 8.91
N ALA A 181 -9.59 -2.00 7.84
CA ALA A 181 -8.49 -2.92 7.57
C ALA A 181 -7.39 -2.83 8.65
N MET A 182 -6.98 -1.62 9.04
CA MET A 182 -5.99 -1.39 10.10
C MET A 182 -6.47 -1.93 11.46
N THR A 183 -7.73 -1.66 11.81
CA THR A 183 -8.32 -2.17 13.06
C THR A 183 -8.34 -3.70 13.10
N ALA A 184 -8.60 -4.34 11.96
CA ALA A 184 -8.54 -5.79 11.80
C ALA A 184 -7.12 -6.32 12.03
N SER A 185 -6.14 -5.73 11.33
CA SER A 185 -4.74 -6.13 11.39
C SER A 185 -4.14 -5.92 12.77
N LEU A 186 -4.56 -4.88 13.51
CA LEU A 186 -4.14 -4.68 14.90
C LEU A 186 -4.64 -5.81 15.82
N ARG A 187 -5.83 -6.37 15.58
CA ARG A 187 -6.31 -7.57 16.30
C ARG A 187 -5.46 -8.80 16.00
N VAL A 188 -5.01 -8.95 14.75
CA VAL A 188 -4.09 -10.05 14.36
C VAL A 188 -2.76 -9.90 15.08
N HIS A 189 -2.18 -8.70 15.07
CA HIS A 189 -0.97 -8.35 15.82
C HIS A 189 -1.06 -8.72 17.31
N LYS A 190 -2.15 -8.32 17.98
CA LYS A 190 -2.37 -8.68 19.38
C LYS A 190 -2.41 -10.20 19.58
N ALA A 191 -3.13 -10.91 18.71
CA ALA A 191 -3.24 -12.36 18.80
C ALA A 191 -1.92 -13.09 18.48
N VAL A 192 -1.07 -12.52 17.60
CA VAL A 192 0.31 -13.00 17.42
C VAL A 192 1.04 -12.90 18.74
N TRP A 193 1.09 -11.71 19.35
CA TRP A 193 1.79 -11.49 20.62
C TRP A 193 1.30 -12.39 21.76
N GLU A 194 -0.01 -12.57 21.90
CA GLU A 194 -0.62 -13.47 22.91
C GLU A 194 -0.33 -14.96 22.64
N GLY A 195 -0.08 -15.33 21.38
CA GLY A 195 0.18 -16.71 20.96
C GLY A 195 1.64 -17.10 20.77
N LEU A 196 2.59 -16.19 21.00
CA LEU A 196 4.02 -16.54 20.97
C LEU A 196 4.40 -17.42 22.17
N TYR A 197 5.17 -18.47 21.89
CA TYR A 197 5.77 -19.35 22.90
C TYR A 197 7.21 -19.70 22.51
N GLU A 198 8.04 -20.04 23.49
CA GLU A 198 9.42 -20.45 23.23
C GLU A 198 9.45 -21.70 22.34
N GLY A 199 10.19 -21.64 21.24
CA GLY A 199 10.23 -22.72 20.25
C GLY A 199 9.31 -22.54 19.04
N VAL A 200 8.40 -21.56 19.03
CA VAL A 200 7.59 -21.26 17.83
C VAL A 200 8.48 -20.81 16.68
N LYS A 201 8.19 -21.27 15.47
CA LYS A 201 8.90 -20.83 14.26
C LYS A 201 8.24 -19.63 13.61
N THR A 202 9.03 -18.81 12.92
CA THR A 202 8.50 -17.69 12.13
C THR A 202 7.46 -18.13 11.09
N THR A 203 7.62 -19.31 10.50
CA THR A 203 6.64 -19.89 9.56
C THR A 203 5.29 -20.18 10.20
N GLU A 204 5.26 -20.65 11.45
CA GLU A 204 4.01 -20.91 12.17
C GLU A 204 3.26 -19.60 12.45
N VAL A 205 4.01 -18.53 12.74
CA VAL A 205 3.46 -17.19 12.93
C VAL A 205 2.88 -16.63 11.62
N THR A 206 3.61 -16.73 10.50
CA THR A 206 3.11 -16.25 9.20
C THR A 206 1.90 -17.03 8.70
N ASP A 207 1.87 -18.35 8.91
CA ASP A 207 0.71 -19.19 8.57
C ASP A 207 -0.52 -18.81 9.41
N PHE A 208 -0.33 -18.53 10.70
CA PHE A 208 -1.39 -18.01 11.56
C PHE A 208 -1.91 -16.65 11.07
N ILE A 209 -1.03 -15.70 10.72
CA ILE A 209 -1.42 -14.38 10.23
C ILE A 209 -2.26 -14.48 8.96
N ALA A 210 -1.87 -15.33 8.01
CA ALA A 210 -2.64 -15.56 6.79
C ALA A 210 -4.02 -16.16 7.09
N ALA A 211 -4.11 -17.15 7.99
CA ALA A 211 -5.37 -17.74 8.42
C ALA A 211 -6.27 -16.72 9.17
N ALA A 212 -5.68 -15.87 10.00
CA ALA A 212 -6.39 -14.83 10.76
C ALA A 212 -6.99 -13.77 9.82
N HIS A 213 -6.22 -13.28 8.84
CA HIS A 213 -6.74 -12.38 7.81
C HIS A 213 -7.92 -13.01 7.06
N ALA A 214 -7.83 -14.29 6.68
CA ALA A 214 -8.91 -14.99 6.01
C ALA A 214 -10.17 -15.10 6.89
N LYS A 215 -10.01 -15.38 8.20
CA LYS A 215 -11.13 -15.41 9.16
C LYS A 215 -11.81 -14.06 9.33
N LEU A 216 -11.04 -12.98 9.30
CA LEU A 216 -11.53 -11.59 9.34
C LEU A 216 -12.20 -11.15 8.02
N GLY A 217 -12.20 -12.00 6.99
CA GLY A 217 -12.77 -11.72 5.67
C GLY A 217 -11.89 -10.82 4.81
N MET A 218 -10.63 -10.62 5.20
CA MET A 218 -9.67 -9.81 4.46
C MET A 218 -8.92 -10.68 3.45
N LYS A 219 -8.40 -10.06 2.40
CA LYS A 219 -7.45 -10.73 1.51
C LYS A 219 -6.03 -10.45 1.98
N HIS A 220 -5.33 -11.51 2.37
CA HIS A 220 -3.93 -11.45 2.78
C HIS A 220 -3.04 -10.94 1.65
N ILE A 221 -2.09 -10.05 1.97
CA ILE A 221 -1.06 -9.57 1.04
C ILE A 221 0.29 -10.17 1.43
N PHE A 222 0.72 -9.96 2.67
CA PHE A 222 2.00 -10.45 3.16
C PHE A 222 2.02 -10.60 4.69
N ALA A 223 2.98 -11.37 5.18
CA ALA A 223 3.40 -11.39 6.58
C ALA A 223 4.91 -11.66 6.64
N ALA A 224 5.61 -10.91 7.47
CA ALA A 224 6.99 -11.15 7.86
C ALA A 224 7.06 -11.30 9.38
N ALA A 225 7.74 -12.36 9.82
CA ALA A 225 8.07 -12.58 11.21
C ALA A 225 9.58 -12.82 11.31
N GLN A 226 10.25 -12.07 12.19
CA GLN A 226 11.70 -12.11 12.35
C GLN A 226 12.02 -12.16 13.85
N PHE A 227 12.93 -13.05 14.24
CA PHE A 227 13.36 -13.21 15.64
C PHE A 227 14.87 -12.96 15.79
N GLY A 228 15.26 -12.31 16.89
CA GLY A 228 16.65 -12.03 17.25
C GLY A 228 17.34 -11.14 16.22
N GLU A 229 18.55 -11.52 15.81
CA GLU A 229 19.37 -10.78 14.84
C GLU A 229 18.71 -10.62 13.47
N ALA A 230 17.80 -11.54 13.09
CA ALA A 230 17.07 -11.44 11.83
C ALA A 230 16.22 -10.15 11.74
N THR A 231 15.83 -9.56 12.88
CA THR A 231 15.09 -8.27 12.92
C THR A 231 15.90 -7.10 12.37
N ALA A 232 17.23 -7.22 12.25
CA ALA A 232 18.08 -6.15 11.71
C ALA A 232 17.88 -5.90 10.20
N TYR A 233 17.29 -6.85 9.47
CA TYR A 233 17.17 -6.80 8.01
C TYR A 233 15.75 -6.36 7.60
N PRO A 234 15.56 -5.19 6.97
CA PRO A 234 14.22 -4.65 6.71
C PRO A 234 13.24 -5.60 5.99
N HIS A 235 13.77 -6.43 5.08
CA HIS A 235 12.99 -7.40 4.28
C HIS A 235 13.23 -8.86 4.68
N GLY A 236 13.68 -9.12 5.90
CA GLY A 236 13.86 -10.49 6.37
C GLY A 236 15.14 -11.17 5.88
N VAL A 237 15.23 -12.43 6.26
CA VAL A 237 16.29 -13.38 5.89
C VAL A 237 15.64 -14.65 5.33
N PRO A 238 16.32 -15.43 4.47
CA PRO A 238 15.69 -16.52 3.72
C PRO A 238 15.49 -17.82 4.53
N TYR A 239 15.82 -17.83 5.82
CA TYR A 239 15.69 -18.98 6.69
C TYR A 239 14.66 -18.71 7.78
N ALA A 240 14.05 -19.78 8.32
CA ALA A 240 13.15 -19.67 9.46
C ALA A 240 13.94 -19.53 10.77
N GLN A 241 13.46 -18.70 11.68
CA GLN A 241 13.98 -18.62 13.05
C GLN A 241 13.06 -19.38 14.00
N THR A 242 13.63 -19.85 15.10
CA THR A 242 12.90 -20.42 16.23
C THR A 242 13.05 -19.45 17.40
N LEU A 243 11.91 -19.01 17.96
CA LEU A 243 11.86 -18.00 19.00
C LEU A 243 12.50 -18.50 20.30
N LYS A 244 13.33 -17.65 20.92
CA LYS A 244 13.94 -17.88 22.24
C LYS A 244 13.66 -16.72 23.18
N ALA A 245 13.70 -16.99 24.48
CA ALA A 245 13.62 -15.92 25.47
C ALA A 245 14.76 -14.90 25.28
N GLY A 246 14.43 -13.62 25.31
CA GLY A 246 15.32 -12.48 25.08
C GLY A 246 15.39 -12.00 23.62
N ASP A 247 14.81 -12.73 22.66
CA ASP A 247 14.81 -12.31 21.26
C ASP A 247 14.00 -11.02 21.06
N MET A 248 14.53 -10.12 20.22
CA MET A 248 13.69 -9.13 19.54
C MET A 248 12.75 -9.86 18.59
N VAL A 249 11.50 -9.45 18.55
CA VAL A 249 10.46 -9.96 17.66
C VAL A 249 9.95 -8.80 16.83
N LEU A 250 10.09 -8.90 15.51
CA LEU A 250 9.50 -7.97 14.55
C LEU A 250 8.45 -8.74 13.77
N ILE A 251 7.20 -8.26 13.84
CA ILE A 251 6.08 -8.74 13.05
C ILE A 251 5.64 -7.59 12.17
N ASP A 252 5.55 -7.85 10.88
CA ASP A 252 5.07 -6.93 9.87
C ASP A 252 4.02 -7.67 9.03
N LEU A 253 2.84 -7.09 8.87
CA LEU A 253 1.73 -7.74 8.19
C LEU A 253 0.82 -6.76 7.48
N GLY A 254 0.32 -7.22 6.34
CA GLY A 254 -0.63 -6.47 5.53
C GLY A 254 -1.69 -7.35 4.89
N ALA A 255 -2.89 -6.80 4.79
CA ALA A 255 -4.03 -7.39 4.11
C ALA A 255 -4.88 -6.27 3.50
N HIS A 256 -6.00 -6.60 2.86
CA HIS A 256 -6.90 -5.56 2.35
C HIS A 256 -8.37 -5.89 2.46
N ILE A 257 -9.18 -4.84 2.56
CA ILE A 257 -10.64 -4.86 2.40
C ILE A 257 -10.97 -3.98 1.20
N HIS A 258 -11.77 -4.46 0.24
CA HIS A 258 -12.09 -3.74 -1.00
C HIS A 258 -10.85 -3.14 -1.71
N ARG A 259 -9.74 -3.88 -1.71
CA ARG A 259 -8.40 -3.51 -2.20
C ARG A 259 -7.64 -2.46 -1.38
N TYR A 260 -8.26 -1.79 -0.41
CA TYR A 260 -7.54 -0.85 0.46
C TYR A 260 -6.75 -1.58 1.55
N CYS A 261 -5.46 -1.29 1.58
CA CYS A 261 -4.46 -1.99 2.36
C CYS A 261 -4.49 -1.62 3.84
N SER A 262 -4.13 -2.59 4.67
CA SER A 262 -3.52 -2.37 5.98
C SER A 262 -2.03 -2.70 5.91
N ASP A 263 -1.25 -2.01 6.74
CA ASP A 263 0.19 -2.21 6.86
C ASP A 263 0.63 -1.74 8.25
N ILE A 264 1.17 -2.64 9.06
CA ILE A 264 1.52 -2.37 10.45
C ILE A 264 2.71 -3.26 10.81
N THR A 265 3.78 -2.63 11.28
CA THR A 265 4.90 -3.30 11.93
C THR A 265 4.86 -3.07 13.44
N ARG A 266 5.11 -4.13 14.21
CA ARG A 266 5.34 -4.08 15.65
C ARG A 266 6.64 -4.79 15.98
N THR A 267 7.46 -4.13 16.80
CA THR A 267 8.67 -4.72 17.36
C THR A 267 8.62 -4.71 18.89
N TYR A 268 8.91 -5.85 19.52
CA TYR A 268 8.91 -6.05 20.98
C TYR A 268 9.89 -7.16 21.40
N VAL A 269 10.14 -7.34 22.71
CA VAL A 269 10.98 -8.45 23.20
C VAL A 269 10.11 -9.61 23.69
N PHE A 270 10.47 -10.85 23.31
CA PHE A 270 9.90 -12.04 23.92
C PHE A 270 10.66 -12.40 25.20
N GLY A 271 10.10 -12.09 26.38
CA GLY A 271 10.79 -12.24 27.66
C GLY A 271 11.31 -10.90 28.19
N GLU A 272 12.39 -10.89 28.96
CA GLU A 272 12.89 -9.66 29.60
C GLU A 272 13.82 -8.88 28.67
N PRO A 273 13.56 -7.57 28.40
CA PRO A 273 14.46 -6.76 27.58
C PRO A 273 15.76 -6.41 28.31
N THR A 274 16.86 -6.44 27.56
CA THR A 274 18.13 -5.84 27.97
C THR A 274 18.08 -4.31 27.90
N GLU A 275 18.98 -3.63 28.62
CA GLU A 275 19.09 -2.16 28.53
C GLU A 275 19.37 -1.69 27.09
N ARG A 276 20.18 -2.46 26.35
CA ARG A 276 20.49 -2.17 24.96
C ARG A 276 19.26 -2.23 24.05
N GLN A 277 18.39 -3.23 24.22
CA GLN A 277 17.12 -3.32 23.48
C GLN A 277 16.18 -2.16 23.83
N ARG A 278 16.12 -1.74 25.11
CA ARG A 278 15.34 -0.57 25.54
C ARG A 278 15.84 0.72 24.91
N GLU A 279 17.15 0.91 24.87
CA GLU A 279 17.79 2.07 24.27
C GLU A 279 17.44 2.18 22.77
N ILE A 280 17.67 1.11 22.01
CA ILE A 280 17.41 1.06 20.55
C ILE A 280 15.93 1.28 20.28
N TRP A 281 15.05 0.59 21.02
CA TRP A 281 13.61 0.72 20.82
C TRP A 281 13.08 2.11 21.18
N SER A 282 13.56 2.70 22.28
CA SER A 282 13.19 4.08 22.65
C SER A 282 13.69 5.10 21.62
N LEU A 283 14.85 4.85 21.01
CA LEU A 283 15.39 5.73 19.99
C LEU A 283 14.56 5.67 18.70
N GLU A 284 14.17 4.48 18.26
CA GLU A 284 13.27 4.32 17.12
C GLU A 284 11.90 4.96 17.38
N GLN A 285 11.31 4.75 18.57
CA GLN A 285 10.04 5.38 18.94
C GLN A 285 10.13 6.92 18.88
N LYS A 286 11.27 7.50 19.26
CA LYS A 286 11.51 8.96 19.14
C LYS A 286 11.61 9.40 17.68
N ALA A 287 12.23 8.60 16.82
CA ALA A 287 12.35 8.91 15.39
C ALA A 287 10.97 8.85 14.70
N HIS A 288 10.19 7.80 14.96
CA HIS A 288 8.79 7.68 14.55
C HIS A 288 7.98 8.88 15.04
N ARG A 289 8.05 9.20 16.33
CA ARG A 289 7.31 10.37 16.86
C ARG A 289 7.73 11.70 16.20
N ALA A 290 9.01 11.88 15.90
CA ALA A 290 9.50 13.08 15.25
C ALA A 290 8.99 13.23 13.81
N ALA A 291 8.86 12.13 13.06
CA ALA A 291 8.23 12.13 11.75
C ALA A 291 6.74 12.54 11.85
N PHE A 292 5.96 11.89 12.72
CA PHE A 292 4.58 12.30 12.98
C PHE A 292 4.44 13.79 13.34
N ASP A 293 5.24 14.30 14.28
CA ASP A 293 5.14 15.71 14.71
C ASP A 293 5.58 16.70 13.61
N ALA A 294 6.42 16.26 12.66
CA ALA A 294 6.86 17.05 11.51
C ALA A 294 5.85 17.04 10.35
N ALA A 295 5.02 16.00 10.24
CA ALA A 295 3.98 15.88 9.23
C ALA A 295 2.89 16.94 9.44
N LYS A 296 3.02 18.09 8.77
CA LYS A 296 2.03 19.19 8.83
C LYS A 296 1.57 19.54 7.43
N ILE A 297 0.35 20.05 7.32
CA ILE A 297 -0.19 20.51 6.04
C ILE A 297 0.74 21.56 5.42
N GLY A 298 1.07 21.35 4.14
CA GLY A 298 1.97 22.19 3.36
C GLY A 298 3.46 21.86 3.51
N ILE A 299 3.86 21.03 4.48
CA ILE A 299 5.27 20.60 4.63
C ILE A 299 5.61 19.58 3.55
N ALA A 300 6.81 19.70 2.97
CA ALA A 300 7.31 18.75 1.98
C ALA A 300 7.55 17.36 2.59
N CYS A 301 7.26 16.30 1.83
CA CYS A 301 7.46 14.92 2.27
C CYS A 301 8.90 14.64 2.76
N GLU A 302 9.91 15.25 2.14
CA GLU A 302 11.31 15.09 2.57
C GLU A 302 11.62 15.63 3.98
N GLU A 303 10.88 16.64 4.44
CA GLU A 303 11.09 17.22 5.78
C GLU A 303 10.68 16.25 6.89
N VAL A 304 9.68 15.41 6.63
CA VAL A 304 9.27 14.34 7.54
C VAL A 304 10.36 13.26 7.63
N ASP A 305 10.96 12.87 6.50
CA ASP A 305 12.12 11.95 6.47
C ASP A 305 13.32 12.54 7.21
N PHE A 306 13.61 13.84 7.03
CA PHE A 306 14.69 14.52 7.74
C PHE A 306 14.44 14.59 9.25
N ALA A 307 13.21 14.80 9.70
CA ALA A 307 12.87 14.85 11.12
C ALA A 307 13.19 13.52 11.83
N ALA A 308 12.78 12.39 11.25
CA ALA A 308 13.10 11.07 11.79
C ALA A 308 14.61 10.79 11.78
N ARG A 309 15.29 11.03 10.65
CA ARG A 309 16.74 10.83 10.53
C ARG A 309 17.50 11.66 11.54
N LYS A 310 17.09 12.91 11.78
CA LYS A 310 17.77 13.82 12.71
C LYS A 310 17.87 13.22 14.12
N VAL A 311 16.80 12.59 14.60
CA VAL A 311 16.79 11.90 15.91
C VAL A 311 17.89 10.83 15.98
N LEU A 312 17.99 10.00 14.94
CA LEU A 312 18.98 8.94 14.87
C LEU A 312 20.42 9.49 14.76
N THR A 313 20.62 10.53 13.93
CA THR A 313 21.94 11.15 13.74
C THR A 313 22.43 11.88 14.97
N ASP A 314 21.55 12.56 15.71
CA ASP A 314 21.91 13.23 16.96
C ASP A 314 22.31 12.22 18.05
N ALA A 315 21.81 10.98 17.96
CA ALA A 315 22.18 9.85 18.81
C ALA A 315 23.41 9.06 18.31
N GLY A 316 24.04 9.47 17.20
CA GLY A 316 25.26 8.86 16.67
C GLY A 316 25.05 7.73 15.64
N TYR A 317 23.83 7.55 15.13
CA TYR A 317 23.50 6.56 14.09
C TYR A 317 23.43 7.21 12.69
N GLY A 318 23.67 6.45 11.63
CA GLY A 318 23.85 7.03 10.28
C GLY A 318 25.25 7.66 10.11
N PRO A 319 25.39 8.81 9.41
CA PRO A 319 24.35 9.66 8.83
C PRO A 319 23.76 9.10 7.54
N ASP A 320 22.82 9.83 6.95
CA ASP A 320 22.14 9.47 5.71
C ASP A 320 21.48 8.09 5.80
N TYR A 321 21.98 7.11 5.04
CA TYR A 321 21.50 5.73 4.98
C TYR A 321 22.52 4.73 5.55
N GLN A 322 23.58 5.23 6.20
CA GLN A 322 24.61 4.37 6.77
C GLN A 322 24.05 3.56 7.94
N VAL A 323 24.56 2.35 8.11
CA VAL A 323 24.26 1.47 9.24
C VAL A 323 25.45 1.42 10.21
N PRO A 324 25.22 1.37 11.54
CA PRO A 324 23.91 1.26 12.18
C PRO A 324 23.09 2.57 12.09
N GLY A 325 21.82 2.49 11.68
CA GLY A 325 21.02 3.65 11.28
C GLY A 325 19.76 3.28 10.47
N LEU A 326 19.24 4.23 9.68
CA LEU A 326 18.02 4.07 8.87
C LEU A 326 18.37 3.89 7.38
N PRO A 327 18.41 2.66 6.86
CA PRO A 327 18.91 2.35 5.52
C PRO A 327 17.92 2.63 4.38
N HIS A 328 16.67 2.95 4.69
CA HIS A 328 15.61 3.24 3.71
C HIS A 328 14.87 4.53 4.03
N ARG A 329 13.88 4.89 3.20
CA ARG A 329 12.97 6.03 3.42
C ARG A 329 12.20 5.89 4.73
N THR A 330 11.75 6.99 5.31
CA THR A 330 10.89 6.98 6.52
C THR A 330 9.49 6.43 6.26
N GLY A 331 9.02 6.43 5.01
CA GLY A 331 7.74 5.79 4.69
C GLY A 331 7.28 5.94 3.24
N HIS A 332 6.12 5.39 2.93
CA HIS A 332 5.48 5.40 1.62
C HIS A 332 3.99 5.71 1.71
N GLY A 333 3.41 6.19 0.61
CA GLY A 333 1.97 6.34 0.51
C GLY A 333 1.30 4.96 0.54
N LEU A 334 0.08 4.92 1.05
CA LEU A 334 -0.71 3.70 1.16
C LEU A 334 -2.15 3.96 0.73
N GLY A 335 -2.73 3.01 0.00
CA GLY A 335 -4.09 3.09 -0.51
C GLY A 335 -4.57 1.74 -1.02
N MET A 336 -4.84 1.64 -2.32
CA MET A 336 -5.16 0.35 -2.94
C MET A 336 -3.91 -0.45 -3.29
N ASP A 337 -2.77 0.23 -3.47
CA ASP A 337 -1.45 -0.40 -3.52
C ASP A 337 -0.78 -0.26 -2.15
N MET A 338 0.03 -1.26 -1.78
CA MET A 338 0.81 -1.24 -0.54
C MET A 338 1.74 -0.03 -0.50
N HIS A 339 2.45 0.18 -1.61
CA HIS A 339 3.31 1.34 -1.82
C HIS A 339 2.77 2.18 -2.98
N GLU A 340 2.29 3.38 -2.69
CA GLU A 340 1.89 4.39 -3.66
C GLU A 340 2.43 5.79 -3.28
N ASP A 341 2.15 6.81 -4.10
CA ASP A 341 2.51 8.19 -3.76
C ASP A 341 1.61 8.73 -2.61
N PRO A 342 2.13 9.64 -1.75
CA PRO A 342 3.48 10.22 -1.78
C PRO A 342 4.50 9.39 -0.97
N TYR A 343 5.76 9.36 -1.41
CA TYR A 343 6.86 8.76 -0.64
C TYR A 343 7.47 9.75 0.35
N ILE A 344 7.66 9.32 1.60
CA ILE A 344 8.32 10.11 2.65
C ILE A 344 9.82 9.86 2.57
N VAL A 345 10.47 10.57 1.64
CA VAL A 345 11.87 10.35 1.26
C VAL A 345 12.55 11.65 0.88
N ARG A 346 13.84 11.76 1.21
CA ARG A 346 14.74 12.81 0.72
C ARG A 346 14.57 13.07 -0.78
N GLY A 347 14.40 14.32 -1.17
CA GLY A 347 14.21 14.77 -2.55
C GLY A 347 12.75 14.90 -2.97
N ASN A 348 11.78 14.32 -2.23
CA ASN A 348 10.36 14.50 -2.52
C ASN A 348 9.83 15.80 -1.91
N LYS A 349 9.66 16.81 -2.76
CA LYS A 349 9.18 18.14 -2.39
C LYS A 349 7.65 18.30 -2.43
N THR A 350 6.92 17.21 -2.64
CA THR A 350 5.46 17.23 -2.65
C THR A 350 4.95 17.71 -1.29
N PRO A 351 4.15 18.78 -1.22
CA PRO A 351 3.57 19.25 0.04
C PRO A 351 2.49 18.29 0.52
N LEU A 352 2.51 17.96 1.81
CA LEU A 352 1.47 17.18 2.46
C LEU A 352 0.14 17.94 2.42
N ALA A 353 -0.94 17.24 2.06
CA ALA A 353 -2.28 17.79 1.91
C ALA A 353 -3.31 16.90 2.63
N PRO A 354 -4.47 17.46 3.02
CA PRO A 354 -5.56 16.68 3.62
C PRO A 354 -5.95 15.50 2.71
N GLY A 355 -6.20 14.34 3.31
CA GLY A 355 -6.50 13.09 2.64
C GLY A 355 -5.29 12.28 2.18
N MET A 356 -4.05 12.80 2.28
CA MET A 356 -2.86 11.97 2.07
C MET A 356 -2.73 10.90 3.15
N VAL A 357 -2.32 9.70 2.75
CA VAL A 357 -2.14 8.53 3.62
C VAL A 357 -0.77 7.92 3.35
N PHE A 358 0.03 7.70 4.40
CA PHE A 358 1.39 7.17 4.30
C PHE A 358 1.87 6.48 5.59
N SER A 359 2.86 5.58 5.48
CA SER A 359 3.54 4.94 6.60
C SER A 359 4.54 5.89 7.28
N ASP A 360 4.70 5.71 8.59
CA ASP A 360 5.79 6.25 9.40
C ASP A 360 6.54 5.06 10.00
N GLU A 361 7.68 4.70 9.42
CA GLU A 361 8.43 3.47 9.70
C GLU A 361 9.96 3.66 9.70
N PRO A 362 10.54 4.62 10.46
CA PRO A 362 11.96 4.92 10.43
C PRO A 362 12.82 3.88 11.17
N MET A 363 12.83 2.65 10.64
CA MET A 363 13.53 1.49 11.18
C MET A 363 14.99 1.80 11.53
N LEU A 364 15.36 1.43 12.75
CA LEU A 364 16.76 1.44 13.20
C LEU A 364 17.36 0.04 13.03
N ALA A 365 18.28 -0.10 12.07
CA ALA A 365 18.93 -1.36 11.72
C ALA A 365 20.37 -1.43 12.27
N LEU A 366 20.68 -2.47 13.04
CA LEU A 366 22.02 -2.79 13.55
C LEU A 366 22.40 -4.21 13.10
N TYR A 367 23.05 -4.33 11.93
CA TYR A 367 23.43 -5.63 11.37
C TYR A 367 24.35 -6.41 12.30
N GLY A 368 24.04 -7.70 12.50
CA GLY A 368 24.72 -8.58 13.46
C GLY A 368 24.23 -8.44 14.91
N GLU A 369 23.28 -7.55 15.21
CA GLU A 369 22.71 -7.36 16.55
C GLU A 369 21.18 -7.55 16.54
N CYS A 370 20.42 -6.52 16.16
CA CYS A 370 18.96 -6.53 16.02
C CYS A 370 18.48 -5.30 15.24
N GLY A 371 17.20 -5.24 14.93
CA GLY A 371 16.55 -4.05 14.39
C GLY A 371 15.24 -3.75 15.12
N VAL A 372 14.85 -2.49 15.08
CA VAL A 372 13.54 -2.04 15.54
C VAL A 372 12.86 -1.31 14.40
N ARG A 373 11.64 -1.73 14.08
CA ARG A 373 10.69 -0.99 13.25
C ARG A 373 9.37 -0.92 13.99
N LEU A 374 8.92 0.29 14.29
CA LEU A 374 7.54 0.60 14.57
C LEU A 374 6.97 1.23 13.32
N GLU A 375 5.82 0.74 12.89
CA GLU A 375 5.15 1.30 11.74
C GLU A 375 3.68 1.47 12.04
N ASP A 376 3.24 2.71 11.87
CA ASP A 376 1.85 3.10 11.93
C ASP A 376 1.53 4.01 10.75
N ILE A 377 0.33 3.82 10.20
CA ILE A 377 -0.10 4.61 9.05
C ILE A 377 -0.76 5.90 9.52
N ILE A 378 -0.34 7.00 8.89
CA ILE A 378 -0.86 8.35 9.08
C ILE A 378 -1.85 8.67 7.96
N TYR A 379 -2.94 9.32 8.31
CA TYR A 379 -3.76 10.10 7.37
C TYR A 379 -3.75 11.58 7.77
N MET A 380 -3.64 12.44 6.78
CA MET A 380 -3.66 13.89 6.98
C MET A 380 -5.12 14.38 7.05
N THR A 381 -5.53 14.96 8.17
CA THR A 381 -6.79 15.72 8.31
C THR A 381 -6.59 17.17 7.84
N GLU A 382 -7.62 17.99 7.93
CA GLU A 382 -7.49 19.44 7.68
C GLU A 382 -6.61 20.14 8.74
N GLU A 383 -6.54 19.57 9.95
CA GLU A 383 -5.83 20.12 11.10
C GLU A 383 -4.40 19.59 11.25
N GLY A 384 -4.07 18.44 10.65
CA GLY A 384 -2.75 17.83 10.77
C GLY A 384 -2.76 16.30 10.65
N PRO A 385 -1.71 15.62 11.13
CA PRO A 385 -1.59 14.18 11.01
C PRO A 385 -2.43 13.47 12.07
N ALA A 386 -3.02 12.34 11.71
CA ALA A 386 -3.68 11.43 12.63
C ALA A 386 -3.29 9.98 12.30
N PHE A 387 -3.14 9.14 13.32
CA PHE A 387 -2.89 7.72 13.10
C PHE A 387 -4.20 6.96 12.88
N PHE A 388 -4.16 5.94 12.01
CA PHE A 388 -5.23 4.93 11.94
C PHE A 388 -5.27 4.03 13.17
N THR A 389 -4.10 3.70 13.72
CA THR A 389 -3.93 2.87 14.93
C THR A 389 -3.02 3.56 15.93
N GLN A 390 -3.27 3.38 17.22
CA GLN A 390 -2.38 3.98 18.21
C GLN A 390 -0.99 3.31 18.14
N PRO A 391 0.10 4.10 18.11
CA PRO A 391 1.44 3.56 18.12
C PRO A 391 1.74 2.74 19.38
N SER A 392 2.66 1.79 19.25
CA SER A 392 3.11 1.00 20.40
C SER A 392 3.73 1.90 21.47
N SER A 393 3.23 1.81 22.69
CA SER A 393 3.70 2.61 23.84
C SER A 393 4.80 1.91 24.63
N SER A 394 5.01 0.60 24.43
CA SER A 394 5.93 -0.21 25.22
C SER A 394 6.56 -1.36 24.43
N LEU A 395 7.87 -1.52 24.62
CA LEU A 395 8.65 -2.67 24.16
C LEU A 395 8.19 -4.01 24.79
N GLU A 396 7.58 -3.95 25.97
CA GLU A 396 7.20 -5.12 26.77
C GLU A 396 5.71 -5.42 26.70
N ARG A 397 4.89 -4.36 26.49
CA ARG A 397 3.44 -4.42 26.40
C ARG A 397 3.00 -3.64 25.16
N PRO A 398 3.25 -4.17 23.95
CA PRO A 398 2.94 -3.49 22.70
C PRO A 398 1.42 -3.31 22.46
N PHE A 399 0.58 -4.00 23.25
CA PHE A 399 -0.87 -3.92 23.23
C PHE A 399 -1.41 -3.81 24.66
N ASP A 400 -2.51 -3.06 24.81
CA ASP A 400 -3.24 -2.91 26.07
C ASP A 400 -4.11 -4.13 26.43
#